data_AF-A0A8H5GQ01-F1
#
_entry.id   AF-A0A8H5GQ01-F1
#
_cell.length_a   1.000
_cell.length_b   1.000
_cell.length_c   1.000
_cell.angle_alpha   90.00
_cell.angle_beta   90.00
_cell.angle_gamma   90.00
#
_symmetry.space_group_name_H-M   'P 1'
#
loop_
_entity.id
_entity.type
_entity.pdbx_description
1 polymer ?
#
loop_
_entity_poly.entity_id
_entity_poly.type
_entity_poly.pdbx_seq_one_letter_code
_entity_poly.pdbx_strand_id
1 'polypeptide(L)'
;MLHHSVGISARHNLICSLQSMSLSNMTTSPSLSLPTPKSPTLSTDLDPLRKRTHPRRFINALTCSLDEFPSDGSVRHYAILSHCWVPGQEVSYQEMLELSRDDTHPSRAKFGFQKISNACAQALQDGHHYIWVDTCCIDDGNHAHKSQDINSMFDYYANSDVCYVYLHDIHRKGLHSVDTDVDISQSKWFSRGWTLQELVAPSKVKFFTEDWRHYHIDSQRGVSLTEAHRIQGLWGISVEVLTGSRKLQDIGLKERMSWSIKRSTTVEEDRAYCLLGLLGVVMETRDREGVESAFGRLSSVLYEAYGHEMREYIGPGKAGNGRALMQFMESTYNENKALTFKYMKRSNGPCQLTRIWPDSASYML
;
A
#
# COMPACT_ATOMS: atom_id res chain seq x y z
N MET A 1 -61.60 -28.78 -32.95
CA MET A 1 -61.02 -27.72 -33.79
C MET A 1 -59.53 -27.68 -33.49
N LEU A 2 -58.75 -28.53 -34.18
CA LEU A 2 -58.02 -28.25 -35.44
C LEU A 2 -56.70 -27.50 -35.09
N HIS A 3 -55.48 -27.96 -35.42
CA HIS A 3 -55.01 -28.92 -36.41
C HIS A 3 -53.57 -29.40 -36.05
N HIS A 4 -53.34 -30.72 -36.16
CA HIS A 4 -52.20 -31.41 -36.86
C HIS A 4 -50.74 -31.27 -36.38
N SER A 5 -49.82 -32.23 -36.55
CA SER A 5 -49.77 -33.69 -36.85
C SER A 5 -48.25 -34.02 -36.92
N VAL A 6 -47.72 -35.00 -36.15
CA VAL A 6 -47.27 -36.36 -36.58
C VAL A 6 -45.83 -36.50 -37.15
N GLY A 7 -45.11 -37.52 -36.63
CA GLY A 7 -44.05 -38.29 -37.34
C GLY A 7 -42.83 -38.65 -36.47
N ILE A 8 -42.78 -39.77 -35.70
CA ILE A 8 -42.33 -41.16 -36.06
C ILE A 8 -40.80 -41.23 -36.32
N SER A 9 -39.93 -41.99 -35.63
CA SER A 9 -39.79 -43.47 -35.54
C SER A 9 -38.65 -43.84 -34.56
N ALA A 10 -38.88 -44.62 -33.49
CA ALA A 10 -38.53 -46.05 -33.31
C ALA A 10 -37.04 -46.48 -33.46
N ARG A 11 -36.46 -47.15 -32.43
CA ARG A 11 -36.19 -48.63 -32.41
C ARG A 11 -35.23 -49.10 -31.27
N HIS A 12 -35.72 -50.11 -30.52
CA HIS A 12 -35.06 -51.31 -29.92
C HIS A 12 -33.96 -51.15 -28.85
N ASN A 13 -34.08 -51.61 -27.58
CA ASN A 13 -34.36 -52.91 -26.90
C ASN A 13 -33.22 -53.96 -26.86
N LEU A 14 -33.09 -54.53 -25.64
CA LEU A 14 -32.43 -55.78 -25.16
C LEU A 14 -30.94 -55.70 -24.79
N ILE A 15 -30.55 -55.81 -23.50
CA ILE A 15 -30.56 -56.93 -22.51
C ILE A 15 -29.39 -57.92 -22.71
N CYS A 16 -28.54 -58.05 -21.68
CA CYS A 16 -27.81 -59.25 -21.20
C CYS A 16 -27.08 -58.86 -19.88
N SER A 17 -27.47 -59.24 -18.66
CA SER A 17 -27.38 -60.55 -17.96
C SER A 17 -25.95 -61.13 -17.99
N LEU A 18 -25.11 -60.94 -16.95
CA LEU A 18 -24.96 -61.64 -15.65
C LEU A 18 -23.98 -62.84 -15.66
N GLN A 19 -23.25 -62.96 -14.53
CA GLN A 19 -22.33 -64.03 -14.05
C GLN A 19 -20.85 -63.87 -14.47
N SER A 20 -19.82 -64.06 -13.63
CA SER A 20 -19.66 -64.92 -12.45
C SER A 20 -18.45 -64.55 -11.56
N MET A 21 -18.59 -64.74 -10.23
CA MET A 21 -17.61 -65.30 -9.25
C MET A 21 -16.26 -64.56 -9.01
N SER A 22 -15.62 -64.51 -7.83
CA SER A 22 -15.78 -65.10 -6.50
C SER A 22 -14.80 -64.39 -5.51
N LEU A 23 -15.25 -64.19 -4.27
CA LEU A 23 -14.57 -64.08 -2.97
C LEU A 23 -13.03 -63.96 -2.92
N SER A 24 -12.50 -62.93 -2.22
CA SER A 24 -12.11 -63.05 -0.80
C SER A 24 -11.35 -61.83 -0.24
N ASN A 25 -11.78 -61.43 0.96
CA ASN A 25 -11.01 -60.96 2.10
C ASN A 25 -10.41 -59.53 2.20
N MET A 26 -10.95 -58.86 3.24
CA MET A 26 -10.26 -58.12 4.31
C MET A 26 -9.95 -56.63 4.14
N THR A 27 -10.86 -55.85 4.74
CA THR A 27 -10.59 -54.78 5.73
C THR A 27 -9.42 -53.83 5.47
N THR A 28 -9.72 -52.58 5.14
CA THR A 28 -9.23 -51.38 5.87
C THR A 28 -9.98 -50.15 5.37
N SER A 29 -10.46 -49.33 6.30
CA SER A 29 -11.16 -48.06 6.04
C SER A 29 -10.27 -47.09 5.25
N PRO A 30 -10.78 -46.32 4.27
CA PRO A 30 -10.01 -45.25 3.67
C PRO A 30 -10.00 -44.04 4.62
N SER A 31 -8.82 -43.72 5.13
CA SER A 31 -8.51 -42.47 5.81
C SER A 31 -8.86 -41.29 4.89
N LEU A 32 -9.71 -40.37 5.36
CA LEU A 32 -9.87 -39.05 4.76
C LEU A 32 -8.51 -38.33 4.82
N SER A 33 -7.86 -38.17 3.67
CA SER A 33 -6.73 -37.27 3.51
C SER A 33 -7.24 -35.83 3.54
N LEU A 34 -6.87 -35.08 4.58
CA LEU A 34 -6.99 -33.62 4.58
C LEU A 34 -6.18 -33.03 3.41
N PRO A 35 -6.67 -31.99 2.72
CA PRO A 35 -5.90 -31.32 1.69
C PRO A 35 -4.66 -30.68 2.32
N THR A 36 -3.49 -31.01 1.78
CA THR A 36 -2.22 -30.38 2.13
C THR A 36 -2.28 -28.88 1.80
N PRO A 37 -1.71 -28.00 2.66
CA PRO A 37 -1.60 -26.59 2.33
C PRO A 37 -0.72 -26.47 1.08
N LYS A 38 -1.24 -25.83 0.03
CA LYS A 38 -0.44 -25.50 -1.15
C LYS A 38 0.71 -24.60 -0.69
N SER A 39 1.94 -25.00 -0.99
CA SER A 39 3.13 -24.19 -0.84
C SER A 39 2.97 -22.88 -1.64
N PRO A 40 3.19 -21.72 -1.03
CA PRO A 40 3.32 -20.44 -1.71
C PRO A 40 4.33 -20.53 -2.85
N THR A 41 3.87 -20.23 -4.06
CA THR A 41 4.71 -20.11 -5.24
C THR A 41 5.63 -18.91 -5.10
N LEU A 42 6.94 -19.18 -5.07
CA LEU A 42 8.00 -18.20 -5.20
C LEU A 42 7.85 -17.49 -6.56
N SER A 43 7.53 -16.20 -6.58
CA SER A 43 7.54 -15.38 -7.80
C SER A 43 8.99 -15.05 -8.12
N THR A 44 9.66 -15.92 -8.87
CA THR A 44 11.05 -15.72 -9.32
C THR A 44 11.19 -14.80 -10.52
N ASP A 45 10.11 -14.16 -10.96
CA ASP A 45 10.14 -13.05 -11.90
C ASP A 45 9.35 -11.90 -11.28
N LEU A 46 9.94 -10.71 -11.17
CA LEU A 46 9.14 -9.48 -11.18
C LEU A 46 8.62 -9.35 -12.62
N ASP A 47 7.61 -10.15 -12.93
CA ASP A 47 6.90 -10.19 -14.21
C ASP A 47 6.40 -8.78 -14.55
N PRO A 48 6.59 -8.26 -15.77
CA PRO A 48 5.97 -7.01 -16.24
C PRO A 48 4.43 -7.03 -16.18
N LEU A 49 3.83 -8.14 -15.76
CA LEU A 49 2.42 -8.31 -15.44
C LEU A 49 2.21 -9.00 -14.08
N ARG A 50 2.70 -8.43 -12.97
CA ARG A 50 1.92 -8.55 -11.72
C ARG A 50 0.50 -8.15 -12.11
N LYS A 51 -0.48 -9.07 -12.02
CA LYS A 51 -1.89 -8.78 -12.39
C LYS A 51 -2.22 -7.41 -11.82
N ARG A 52 -2.40 -6.41 -12.69
CA ARG A 52 -2.61 -5.01 -12.28
C ARG A 52 -3.86 -4.98 -11.44
N THR A 53 -3.71 -5.02 -10.12
CA THR A 53 -4.81 -4.95 -9.19
C THR A 53 -5.21 -3.49 -9.14
N HIS A 54 -6.43 -3.24 -9.60
CA HIS A 54 -7.07 -1.94 -9.52
C HIS A 54 -8.07 -1.96 -8.36
N PRO A 55 -8.29 -0.83 -7.69
CA PRO A 55 -9.37 -0.72 -6.73
C PRO A 55 -10.71 -1.09 -7.36
N ARG A 56 -11.62 -1.63 -6.55
CA ARG A 56 -13.02 -1.83 -6.97
C ARG A 56 -13.85 -0.58 -6.83
N ARG A 57 -13.51 0.28 -5.86
CA ARG A 57 -14.32 1.43 -5.48
C ARG A 57 -13.56 2.70 -5.72
N PHE A 58 -14.22 3.67 -6.31
CA PHE A 58 -13.67 4.99 -6.57
C PHE A 58 -14.71 6.04 -6.22
N ILE A 59 -14.25 7.23 -5.91
CA ILE A 59 -15.08 8.42 -5.85
C ILE A 59 -15.14 9.01 -7.26
N ASN A 60 -16.33 9.21 -7.76
CA ASN A 60 -16.57 9.96 -8.98
C ASN A 60 -16.28 11.44 -8.73
N ALA A 61 -15.29 11.99 -9.42
CA ALA A 61 -14.78 13.33 -9.14
C ALA A 61 -15.80 14.44 -9.48
N LEU A 62 -16.78 14.18 -10.35
CA LEU A 62 -17.84 15.15 -10.68
C LEU A 62 -18.90 15.22 -9.57
N THR A 63 -19.31 14.08 -9.04
CA THR A 63 -20.45 13.98 -8.11
C THR A 63 -20.01 13.88 -6.64
N CYS A 64 -18.73 13.59 -6.38
CA CYS A 64 -18.23 13.20 -5.06
C CYS A 64 -18.98 12.01 -4.45
N SER A 65 -19.53 11.11 -5.28
CA SER A 65 -20.20 9.88 -4.87
C SER A 65 -19.34 8.65 -5.12
N LEU A 66 -19.64 7.55 -4.44
CA LEU A 66 -18.91 6.30 -4.60
C LEU A 66 -19.47 5.45 -5.77
N ASP A 67 -18.59 5.04 -6.68
CA ASP A 67 -18.89 4.09 -7.76
C ASP A 67 -18.10 2.78 -7.51
N GLU A 68 -18.71 1.63 -7.82
CA GLU A 68 -18.09 0.30 -7.69
C GLU A 68 -17.98 -0.41 -9.04
N PHE A 69 -16.83 -1.02 -9.29
CA PHE A 69 -16.43 -1.70 -10.52
C PHE A 69 -15.81 -3.07 -10.20
N PRO A 70 -15.79 -4.00 -11.17
CA PRO A 70 -14.97 -5.20 -11.06
C PRO A 70 -13.47 -4.88 -10.90
N SER A 71 -12.71 -5.74 -10.22
CA SER A 71 -11.24 -5.62 -10.08
C SER A 71 -10.45 -5.94 -11.36
N ASP A 72 -11.07 -5.84 -12.54
CA ASP A 72 -10.47 -6.20 -13.83
C ASP A 72 -9.71 -5.04 -14.51
N GLY A 73 -9.62 -3.90 -13.83
CA GLY A 73 -9.05 -2.67 -14.39
C GLY A 73 -9.98 -1.92 -15.31
N SER A 74 -11.30 -2.04 -15.11
CA SER A 74 -12.32 -1.20 -15.75
C SER A 74 -12.00 0.30 -15.65
N VAL A 75 -11.51 0.75 -14.49
CA VAL A 75 -10.97 2.11 -14.30
C VAL A 75 -9.45 2.07 -14.43
N ARG A 76 -8.95 2.44 -15.61
CA ARG A 76 -7.51 2.47 -15.91
C ARG A 76 -6.82 3.75 -15.46
N HIS A 77 -7.55 4.86 -15.47
CA HIS A 77 -7.02 6.20 -15.22
C HIS A 77 -7.73 6.82 -14.03
N TYR A 78 -6.98 7.02 -12.95
CA TYR A 78 -7.49 7.58 -11.71
C TYR A 78 -6.39 8.31 -10.95
N ALA A 79 -6.81 9.32 -10.20
CA ALA A 79 -5.98 9.93 -9.17
C ALA A 79 -6.11 9.15 -7.85
N ILE A 80 -5.16 9.32 -6.94
CA ILE A 80 -5.25 8.74 -5.60
C ILE A 80 -4.94 9.81 -4.55
N LEU A 81 -5.70 9.86 -3.45
CA LEU A 81 -5.45 10.76 -2.33
C LEU A 81 -4.69 10.03 -1.22
N SER A 82 -3.61 10.65 -0.78
CA SER A 82 -2.81 10.26 0.37
C SER A 82 -2.87 11.37 1.42
N HIS A 83 -3.18 11.02 2.67
CA HIS A 83 -3.31 11.99 3.76
C HIS A 83 -3.09 11.37 5.14
N CYS A 84 -2.78 12.21 6.12
CA CYS A 84 -2.87 11.83 7.52
C CYS A 84 -4.32 11.88 7.99
N TRP A 85 -4.78 10.81 8.63
CA TRP A 85 -6.11 10.76 9.23
C TRP A 85 -6.20 11.70 10.43
N VAL A 86 -7.25 12.52 10.44
CA VAL A 86 -7.60 13.39 11.56
C VAL A 86 -8.70 12.69 12.39
N PRO A 87 -8.44 12.41 13.68
CA PRO A 87 -9.39 11.67 14.52
C PRO A 87 -10.80 12.26 14.51
N GLY A 88 -11.80 11.43 14.23
CA GLY A 88 -13.21 11.81 14.20
C GLY A 88 -13.62 12.71 13.02
N GLN A 89 -12.70 13.02 12.10
CA GLN A 89 -12.96 13.92 10.98
C GLN A 89 -12.93 13.22 9.62
N GLU A 90 -12.43 11.99 9.53
CA GLU A 90 -12.48 11.23 8.27
C GLU A 90 -13.91 10.79 7.94
N VAL A 91 -14.17 10.62 6.65
CA VAL A 91 -15.41 10.03 6.13
C VAL A 91 -15.16 8.56 5.86
N SER A 92 -15.97 7.68 6.45
CA SER A 92 -15.90 6.23 6.22
C SER A 92 -16.59 5.80 4.92
N TYR A 93 -16.40 4.54 4.52
CA TYR A 93 -17.15 3.94 3.42
C TYR A 93 -18.67 4.04 3.62
N GLN A 94 -19.16 3.72 4.82
CA GLN A 94 -20.59 3.79 5.14
C GLN A 94 -21.13 5.23 5.06
N GLU A 95 -20.37 6.19 5.59
CA GLU A 95 -20.77 7.60 5.55
C GLU A 95 -20.78 8.15 4.13
N MET A 96 -19.89 7.69 3.23
CA MET A 96 -19.96 8.06 1.80
C MET A 96 -21.20 7.51 1.10
N LEU A 97 -21.66 6.31 1.47
CA LEU A 97 -22.92 5.76 0.94
C LEU A 97 -24.13 6.56 1.42
N GLU A 98 -24.13 7.01 2.68
CA GLU A 98 -25.19 7.84 3.27
C GLU A 98 -25.22 9.23 2.63
N LEU A 99 -24.06 9.86 2.44
CA LEU A 99 -23.93 11.16 1.77
C LEU A 99 -24.48 11.14 0.34
N SER A 100 -24.40 10.01 -0.35
CA SER A 100 -24.93 9.85 -1.71
C SER A 100 -26.48 9.78 -1.74
N ARG A 101 -27.12 9.57 -0.59
CA ARG A 101 -28.58 9.47 -0.44
C ARG A 101 -29.19 10.71 0.21
N ASP A 102 -28.43 11.41 1.04
CA ASP A 102 -28.86 12.57 1.80
C ASP A 102 -27.78 13.66 1.83
N ASP A 103 -28.01 14.73 1.07
CA ASP A 103 -27.11 15.89 1.03
C ASP A 103 -27.04 16.66 2.36
N THR A 104 -27.97 16.42 3.30
CA THR A 104 -27.99 17.06 4.63
C THR A 104 -27.25 16.26 5.70
N HIS A 105 -26.68 15.11 5.35
CA HIS A 105 -25.97 14.24 6.28
C HIS A 105 -24.80 14.98 6.97
N PRO A 106 -24.63 14.85 8.31
CA PRO A 106 -23.63 15.61 9.07
C PRO A 106 -22.18 15.36 8.61
N SER A 107 -21.89 14.21 8.00
CA SER A 107 -20.57 13.91 7.43
C SER A 107 -20.15 14.90 6.33
N ARG A 108 -21.08 15.65 5.73
CA ARG A 108 -20.76 16.70 4.73
C ARG A 108 -19.94 17.84 5.34
N ALA A 109 -20.13 18.09 6.63
CA ALA A 109 -19.42 19.14 7.37
C ALA A 109 -18.07 18.66 7.94
N LYS A 110 -17.73 17.37 7.81
CA LYS A 110 -16.44 16.86 8.28
C LYS A 110 -15.31 17.40 7.43
N PHE A 111 -14.18 17.67 8.08
CA PHE A 111 -12.96 18.05 7.38
C PHE A 111 -12.52 16.98 6.34
N GLY A 112 -12.73 15.70 6.64
CA GLY A 112 -12.52 14.58 5.71
C GLY A 112 -13.24 14.76 4.38
N PHE A 113 -14.51 15.18 4.41
CA PHE A 113 -15.29 15.38 3.20
C PHE A 113 -14.79 16.58 2.40
N GLN A 114 -14.40 17.67 3.07
CA GLN A 114 -13.82 18.83 2.40
C GLN A 114 -12.53 18.48 1.66
N LYS A 115 -11.64 17.69 2.30
CA LYS A 115 -10.43 17.17 1.63
C LYS A 115 -10.78 16.35 0.38
N ILE A 116 -11.74 15.43 0.48
CA ILE A 116 -12.20 14.61 -0.65
C ILE A 116 -12.73 15.48 -1.78
N SER A 117 -13.58 16.47 -1.46
CA SER A 117 -14.16 17.39 -2.45
C SER A 117 -13.08 18.21 -3.17
N ASN A 118 -12.11 18.73 -2.43
CA ASN A 118 -10.98 19.45 -3.02
C ASN A 118 -10.10 18.52 -3.89
N ALA A 119 -9.89 17.28 -3.45
CA ALA A 119 -9.17 16.28 -4.23
C ALA A 119 -9.91 15.92 -5.54
N CYS A 120 -11.23 15.81 -5.49
CA CYS A 120 -12.08 15.62 -6.67
C CYS A 120 -11.96 16.82 -7.64
N ALA A 121 -12.03 18.05 -7.12
CA ALA A 121 -11.85 19.25 -7.94
C ALA A 121 -10.47 19.28 -8.61
N GLN A 122 -9.41 18.89 -7.90
CA GLN A 122 -8.07 18.78 -8.46
C GLN A 122 -7.96 17.64 -9.49
N ALA A 123 -8.60 16.49 -9.23
CA ALA A 123 -8.67 15.37 -10.17
C ALA A 123 -9.28 15.79 -11.51
N LEU A 124 -10.40 16.52 -11.48
CA LEU A 124 -11.03 17.04 -12.69
C LEU A 124 -10.14 18.01 -13.46
N GLN A 125 -9.43 18.90 -12.75
CA GLN A 125 -8.47 19.83 -13.38
C GLN A 125 -7.33 19.09 -14.08
N ASP A 126 -6.87 17.97 -13.50
CA ASP A 126 -5.83 17.12 -14.07
C ASP A 126 -6.36 16.08 -15.09
N GLY A 127 -7.67 16.06 -15.36
CA GLY A 127 -8.30 15.18 -16.36
C GLY A 127 -8.70 13.79 -15.86
N HIS A 128 -8.77 13.59 -14.54
CA HIS A 128 -9.17 12.33 -13.92
C HIS A 128 -10.62 12.39 -13.44
N HIS A 129 -11.45 11.46 -13.91
CA HIS A 129 -12.87 11.34 -13.51
C HIS A 129 -13.06 10.54 -12.22
N TYR A 130 -12.05 9.81 -11.79
CA TYR A 130 -12.10 8.94 -10.62
C TYR A 130 -10.92 9.21 -9.69
N ILE A 131 -11.20 9.18 -8.39
CA ILE A 131 -10.19 9.24 -7.34
C ILE A 131 -10.38 8.10 -6.34
N TRP A 132 -9.28 7.50 -5.90
CA TRP A 132 -9.30 6.54 -4.80
C TRP A 132 -8.86 7.21 -3.49
N VAL A 133 -9.56 6.92 -2.40
CA VAL A 133 -9.27 7.44 -1.06
C VAL A 133 -9.46 6.30 -0.05
N ASP A 134 -8.41 5.96 0.69
CA ASP A 134 -8.38 4.79 1.58
C ASP A 134 -9.52 4.76 2.60
N THR A 135 -9.81 5.89 3.25
CA THR A 135 -10.80 6.01 4.32
C THR A 135 -12.22 5.63 3.91
N CYS A 136 -12.56 5.78 2.63
CA CYS A 136 -13.92 5.56 2.15
C CYS A 136 -14.06 4.67 0.92
N CYS A 137 -12.96 4.30 0.25
CA CYS A 137 -12.98 3.28 -0.79
C CYS A 137 -12.72 1.87 -0.22
N ILE A 138 -12.12 1.77 0.97
CA ILE A 138 -11.96 0.51 1.69
C ILE A 138 -13.18 0.31 2.62
N ASP A 139 -13.83 -0.85 2.49
CA ASP A 139 -14.89 -1.26 3.39
C ASP A 139 -14.28 -1.96 4.61
N ASP A 140 -14.16 -1.21 5.72
CA ASP A 140 -13.62 -1.72 6.97
C ASP A 140 -14.59 -2.63 7.74
N GLY A 141 -15.87 -2.67 7.34
CA GLY A 141 -16.89 -3.56 7.88
C GLY A 141 -16.77 -5.00 7.41
N ASN A 142 -15.97 -5.26 6.36
CA ASN A 142 -15.74 -6.60 5.82
C ASN A 142 -14.24 -6.96 5.86
N HIS A 143 -13.86 -7.76 6.86
CA HIS A 143 -12.46 -8.15 7.07
C HIS A 143 -11.82 -8.80 5.84
N ALA A 144 -12.54 -9.64 5.09
CA ALA A 144 -11.99 -10.30 3.90
C ALA A 144 -11.68 -9.28 2.80
N HIS A 145 -12.57 -8.31 2.57
CA HIS A 145 -12.33 -7.24 1.61
C HIS A 145 -11.21 -6.30 2.07
N LYS A 146 -11.23 -5.88 3.33
CA LYS A 146 -10.16 -5.05 3.92
C LYS A 146 -8.80 -5.72 3.77
N SER A 147 -8.71 -7.03 4.03
CA SER A 147 -7.46 -7.79 3.87
C SER A 147 -6.97 -7.80 2.42
N GLN A 148 -7.89 -7.97 1.46
CA GLN A 148 -7.56 -7.89 0.02
C GLN A 148 -7.06 -6.50 -0.39
N ASP A 149 -7.73 -5.44 0.09
CA ASP A 149 -7.36 -4.06 -0.20
C ASP A 149 -6.00 -3.71 0.42
N ILE A 150 -5.71 -4.13 1.65
CA ILE A 150 -4.40 -3.96 2.30
C ILE A 150 -3.29 -4.61 1.47
N ASN A 151 -3.50 -5.85 1.02
CA ASN A 151 -2.51 -6.56 0.21
C ASN A 151 -2.32 -5.96 -1.20
N SER A 152 -3.30 -5.19 -1.68
CA SER A 152 -3.29 -4.56 -3.01
C SER A 152 -2.96 -3.07 -2.97
N MET A 153 -2.88 -2.45 -1.79
CA MET A 153 -2.74 -1.00 -1.64
C MET A 153 -1.52 -0.44 -2.38
N PHE A 154 -0.38 -1.13 -2.30
CA PHE A 154 0.80 -0.72 -3.05
C PHE A 154 0.55 -0.64 -4.56
N ASP A 155 -0.14 -1.65 -5.11
CA ASP A 155 -0.48 -1.67 -6.53
C ASP A 155 -1.50 -0.59 -6.88
N TYR A 156 -2.44 -0.26 -5.98
CA TYR A 156 -3.37 0.85 -6.16
C TYR A 156 -2.64 2.19 -6.28
N TYR A 157 -1.60 2.41 -5.47
CA TYR A 157 -0.75 3.60 -5.59
C TYR A 157 0.14 3.56 -6.83
N ALA A 158 0.78 2.41 -7.12
CA ALA A 158 1.66 2.24 -8.27
C ALA A 158 0.93 2.42 -9.62
N ASN A 159 -0.32 1.98 -9.70
CA ASN A 159 -1.15 2.07 -10.91
C ASN A 159 -1.93 3.38 -11.03
N SER A 160 -1.88 4.27 -10.03
CA SER A 160 -2.48 5.60 -10.14
C SER A 160 -1.69 6.48 -11.12
N ASP A 161 -2.40 7.34 -11.85
CA ASP A 161 -1.75 8.30 -12.75
C ASP A 161 -1.06 9.43 -11.96
N VAL A 162 -1.60 9.76 -10.79
CA VAL A 162 -1.06 10.76 -9.87
C VAL A 162 -1.53 10.52 -8.44
N CYS A 163 -0.61 10.65 -7.49
CA CYS A 163 -0.88 10.70 -6.07
C CYS A 163 -0.91 12.15 -5.58
N TYR A 164 -2.05 12.59 -5.05
CA TYR A 164 -2.19 13.86 -4.34
C TYR A 164 -1.88 13.61 -2.87
N VAL A 165 -0.80 14.21 -2.37
CA VAL A 165 -0.44 14.17 -0.96
C VAL A 165 -0.93 15.44 -0.30
N TYR A 166 -1.88 15.30 0.62
CA TYR A 166 -2.40 16.43 1.39
C TYR A 166 -1.73 16.54 2.76
N LEU A 167 -1.05 17.67 2.97
CA LEU A 167 -0.28 17.99 4.16
C LEU A 167 -1.03 19.00 5.02
N HIS A 168 -1.97 18.50 5.83
CA HIS A 168 -2.85 19.33 6.68
C HIS A 168 -2.11 20.09 7.80
N ASP A 169 -0.83 19.78 8.05
CA ASP A 169 0.00 20.36 9.10
C ASP A 169 1.12 21.27 8.54
N ILE A 170 1.05 21.56 7.25
CA ILE A 170 1.96 22.48 6.57
C ILE A 170 1.22 23.77 6.26
N HIS A 171 1.49 24.78 7.09
CA HIS A 171 0.89 26.11 7.04
C HIS A 171 1.78 27.08 6.25
N ARG A 172 1.21 27.81 5.30
CA ARG A 172 1.93 28.89 4.59
C ARG A 172 2.01 30.13 5.47
N LYS A 173 3.17 30.78 5.52
CA LYS A 173 3.35 32.04 6.26
C LYS A 173 2.90 33.23 5.41
N GLY A 174 1.58 33.41 5.30
CA GLY A 174 0.95 34.57 4.65
C GLY A 174 0.66 34.40 3.16
N LEU A 175 -0.15 35.31 2.61
CA LEU A 175 -0.73 35.20 1.26
C LEU A 175 0.33 35.28 0.13
N HIS A 176 1.48 35.90 0.40
CA HIS A 176 2.58 36.13 -0.54
C HIS A 176 3.82 35.26 -0.29
N SER A 177 3.76 34.26 0.60
CA SER A 177 4.91 33.38 0.82
C SER A 177 5.24 32.64 -0.47
N VAL A 178 6.51 32.63 -0.87
CA VAL A 178 6.94 31.84 -2.03
C VAL A 178 6.91 30.38 -1.61
N ASP A 179 6.65 29.46 -2.54
CA ASP A 179 6.61 28.02 -2.22
C ASP A 179 7.94 27.55 -1.57
N THR A 180 9.07 28.21 -1.86
CA THR A 180 10.37 27.95 -1.21
C THR A 180 10.42 28.19 0.30
N ASP A 181 9.42 28.86 0.90
CA ASP A 181 9.38 29.16 2.34
C ASP A 181 8.77 28.02 3.18
N VAL A 182 8.30 26.96 2.52
CA VAL A 182 7.65 25.82 3.16
C VAL A 182 8.56 24.59 3.09
N ASP A 183 8.77 23.94 4.24
CA ASP A 183 9.55 22.70 4.36
C ASP A 183 8.61 21.52 4.60
N ILE A 184 8.21 20.82 3.53
CA ILE A 184 7.26 19.71 3.64
C ILE A 184 7.84 18.53 4.42
N SER A 185 9.17 18.42 4.52
CA SER A 185 9.86 17.33 5.21
C SER A 185 9.53 17.25 6.71
N GLN A 186 8.99 18.33 7.28
CA GLN A 186 8.53 18.40 8.67
C GLN A 186 7.10 17.86 8.87
N SER A 187 6.36 17.58 7.80
CA SER A 187 5.00 17.07 7.93
C SER A 187 4.98 15.71 8.64
N LYS A 188 4.00 15.53 9.52
CA LYS A 188 3.66 14.24 10.14
C LYS A 188 3.39 13.17 9.10
N TRP A 189 3.03 13.54 7.87
CA TRP A 189 2.81 12.60 6.77
C TRP A 189 4.02 11.70 6.53
N PHE A 190 5.25 12.21 6.57
CA PHE A 190 6.43 11.38 6.38
C PHE A 190 6.69 10.39 7.53
N SER A 191 6.11 10.65 8.71
CA SER A 191 6.25 9.82 9.91
C SER A 191 5.28 8.65 9.99
N ARG A 192 4.30 8.55 9.07
CA ARG A 192 3.29 7.47 9.07
C ARG A 192 3.81 6.23 8.36
N GLY A 193 3.43 5.04 8.84
CA GLY A 193 3.85 3.77 8.26
C GLY A 193 3.30 3.56 6.83
N TRP A 194 1.99 3.72 6.67
CA TRP A 194 1.29 3.53 5.38
C TRP A 194 1.77 4.49 4.28
N THR A 195 2.03 5.75 4.62
CA THR A 195 2.48 6.78 3.68
C THR A 195 3.84 6.49 3.03
N LEU A 196 4.61 5.53 3.55
CA LEU A 196 5.82 5.05 2.87
C LEU A 196 5.48 4.48 1.49
N GLN A 197 4.47 3.61 1.40
CA GLN A 197 4.04 3.02 0.13
C GLN A 197 3.44 4.10 -0.78
N GLU A 198 2.70 5.02 -0.20
CA GLU A 198 2.04 6.16 -0.88
C GLU A 198 3.05 7.15 -1.45
N LEU A 199 4.23 7.26 -0.81
CA LEU A 199 5.36 8.06 -1.29
C LEU A 199 6.07 7.38 -2.45
N VAL A 200 6.43 6.10 -2.31
CA VAL A 200 7.40 5.44 -3.20
C VAL A 200 6.77 4.69 -4.38
N ALA A 201 5.53 4.20 -4.23
CA ALA A 201 4.86 3.41 -5.25
C ALA A 201 4.39 4.23 -6.48
N PRO A 202 3.74 5.40 -6.33
CA PRO A 202 3.28 6.17 -7.47
C PRO A 202 4.44 6.69 -8.32
N SER A 203 4.22 6.76 -9.63
CA SER A 203 5.18 7.35 -10.57
C SER A 203 5.18 8.89 -10.53
N LYS A 204 4.08 9.50 -10.11
CA LYS A 204 3.88 10.95 -10.00
C LYS A 204 3.23 11.30 -8.67
N VAL A 205 3.81 12.27 -7.97
CA VAL A 205 3.33 12.75 -6.67
C VAL A 205 3.24 14.27 -6.71
N LYS A 206 2.12 14.83 -6.24
CA LYS A 206 1.91 16.27 -6.08
C LYS A 206 1.56 16.55 -4.62
N PHE A 207 2.26 17.48 -4.00
CA PHE A 207 2.00 17.87 -2.61
C PHE A 207 1.10 19.10 -2.55
N PHE A 208 0.17 19.09 -1.61
CA PHE A 208 -0.76 20.18 -1.33
C PHE A 208 -0.70 20.56 0.14
N THR A 209 -0.60 21.85 0.43
CA THR A 209 -0.63 22.41 1.80
C THR A 209 -2.06 22.44 2.34
N GLU A 210 -2.25 22.82 3.61
CA GLU A 210 -3.56 22.85 4.27
C GLU A 210 -4.65 23.63 3.51
N ASP A 211 -4.26 24.66 2.76
CA ASP A 211 -5.14 25.53 1.99
C ASP A 211 -5.34 25.05 0.55
N TRP A 212 -5.01 23.77 0.30
CA TRP A 212 -5.10 23.08 -1.00
C TRP A 212 -4.29 23.75 -2.11
N ARG A 213 -3.22 24.47 -1.76
CA ARG A 213 -2.29 25.01 -2.73
C ARG A 213 -1.24 23.98 -3.09
N HIS A 214 -1.06 23.79 -4.39
CA HIS A 214 0.01 22.94 -4.91
C HIS A 214 1.37 23.51 -4.51
N TYR A 215 2.18 22.68 -3.87
CA TYR A 215 3.57 22.97 -3.58
C TYR A 215 4.37 22.75 -4.86
N HIS A 216 4.55 23.81 -5.65
CA HIS A 216 5.07 23.66 -7.01
C HIS A 216 6.58 23.49 -7.01
N ILE A 217 7.01 22.27 -7.31
CA ILE A 217 8.39 21.96 -7.69
C ILE A 217 8.36 21.30 -9.04
N ASP A 218 9.26 21.73 -9.92
CA ASP A 218 9.50 21.11 -11.22
C ASP A 218 10.26 19.79 -11.03
N SER A 219 9.57 18.79 -10.47
CA SER A 219 10.03 17.41 -10.41
C SER A 219 8.86 16.45 -10.55
N GLN A 220 9.11 15.30 -11.16
CA GLN A 220 8.08 14.28 -11.41
C GLN A 220 7.41 13.80 -10.11
N ARG A 221 8.16 13.82 -9.00
CA ARG A 221 7.70 13.37 -7.68
C ARG A 221 7.37 14.51 -6.71
N GLY A 222 7.39 15.77 -7.14
CA GLY A 222 7.02 16.91 -6.30
C GLY A 222 7.93 17.16 -5.09
N VAL A 223 9.14 16.58 -5.07
CA VAL A 223 10.15 16.78 -4.01
C VAL A 223 11.37 17.49 -4.61
N SER A 224 11.87 18.55 -3.96
CA SER A 224 13.08 19.25 -4.37
C SER A 224 14.33 18.49 -3.91
N LEU A 225 15.49 18.80 -4.49
CA LEU A 225 16.76 18.23 -4.01
C LEU A 225 17.04 18.54 -2.53
N THR A 226 16.67 19.73 -2.06
CA THR A 226 16.88 20.12 -0.66
C THR A 226 16.02 19.27 0.28
N GLU A 227 14.75 19.10 -0.06
CA GLU A 227 13.83 18.26 0.73
C GLU A 227 14.20 16.80 0.64
N ALA A 228 14.62 16.32 -0.53
CA ALA A 228 15.08 14.95 -0.70
C ALA A 228 16.24 14.62 0.25
N HIS A 229 17.21 15.51 0.43
CA HIS A 229 18.28 15.32 1.42
C HIS A 229 17.77 15.33 2.87
N ARG A 230 16.81 16.20 3.21
CA ARG A 230 16.19 16.21 4.56
C ARG A 230 15.43 14.92 4.82
N ILE A 231 14.62 14.48 3.86
CA ILE A 231 13.82 13.26 3.92
C ILE A 231 14.74 12.04 3.98
N GLN A 232 15.80 11.98 3.17
CA GLN A 232 16.82 10.92 3.26
C GLN A 232 17.41 10.87 4.66
N GLY A 233 17.72 12.03 5.23
CA GLY A 233 18.30 12.09 6.54
C GLY A 233 17.36 11.60 7.66
N LEU A 234 16.08 11.92 7.58
CA LEU A 234 15.12 11.56 8.62
C LEU A 234 14.56 10.13 8.45
N TRP A 235 14.41 9.68 7.21
CA TRP A 235 13.63 8.48 6.86
C TRP A 235 14.43 7.42 6.10
N GLY A 236 15.68 7.70 5.72
CA GLY A 236 16.60 6.74 5.09
C GLY A 236 16.33 6.46 3.61
N ILE A 237 15.38 7.15 2.98
CA ILE A 237 15.06 6.98 1.55
C ILE A 237 16.04 7.80 0.72
N SER A 238 16.73 7.15 -0.21
CA SER A 238 17.73 7.80 -1.05
C SER A 238 17.15 8.93 -1.93
N VAL A 239 17.96 9.96 -2.20
CA VAL A 239 17.57 11.11 -3.02
C VAL A 239 17.13 10.67 -4.41
N GLU A 240 17.77 9.65 -4.96
CA GLU A 240 17.47 9.10 -6.27
C GLU A 240 16.08 8.47 -6.33
N VAL A 241 15.63 7.82 -5.23
CA VAL A 241 14.26 7.28 -5.14
C VAL A 241 13.25 8.43 -5.01
N LEU A 242 13.55 9.43 -4.17
CA LEU A 242 12.68 10.59 -3.92
C LEU A 242 12.52 11.52 -5.12
N THR A 243 13.54 11.60 -5.97
CA THR A 243 13.51 12.40 -7.22
C THR A 243 13.03 11.60 -8.43
N GLY A 244 12.94 10.27 -8.32
CA GLY A 244 12.52 9.39 -9.42
C GLY A 244 13.66 8.90 -10.32
N SER A 245 14.90 9.31 -10.05
CA SER A 245 16.09 8.90 -10.81
C SER A 245 16.45 7.41 -10.64
N ARG A 246 16.00 6.75 -9.56
CA ARG A 246 16.19 5.31 -9.32
C ARG A 246 14.86 4.63 -9.05
N LYS A 247 14.61 3.51 -9.73
CA LYS A 247 13.36 2.75 -9.57
C LYS A 247 13.41 1.89 -8.32
N LEU A 248 12.25 1.67 -7.71
CA LEU A 248 12.13 0.86 -6.49
C LEU A 248 12.58 -0.60 -6.68
N GLN A 249 12.37 -1.15 -7.88
CA GLN A 249 12.82 -2.50 -8.25
C GLN A 249 14.34 -2.69 -8.18
N ASP A 250 15.10 -1.59 -8.29
CA ASP A 250 16.56 -1.60 -8.21
C ASP A 250 17.05 -1.47 -6.75
N ILE A 251 16.13 -1.41 -5.78
CA ILE A 251 16.42 -1.27 -4.36
C ILE A 251 16.33 -2.64 -3.68
N GLY A 252 17.43 -3.05 -3.05
CA GLY A 252 17.53 -4.31 -2.32
C GLY A 252 16.52 -4.41 -1.18
N LEU A 253 16.17 -5.66 -0.83
CA LEU A 253 15.18 -5.97 0.20
C LEU A 253 15.49 -5.30 1.54
N LYS A 254 16.75 -5.41 2.02
CA LYS A 254 17.19 -4.81 3.30
C LYS A 254 17.00 -3.29 3.36
N GLU A 255 17.27 -2.60 2.25
CA GLU A 255 17.17 -1.13 2.20
C GLU A 255 15.70 -0.71 2.29
N ARG A 256 14.82 -1.35 1.51
CA ARG A 256 13.36 -1.14 1.57
C ARG A 256 12.80 -1.38 2.97
N MET A 257 13.23 -2.47 3.63
CA MET A 257 12.81 -2.77 5.01
C MET A 257 13.23 -1.68 6.00
N SER A 258 14.43 -1.12 5.86
CA SER A 258 14.97 -0.14 6.81
C SER A 258 14.17 1.17 6.84
N TRP A 259 13.44 1.51 5.78
CA TRP A 259 12.72 2.79 5.65
C TRP A 259 11.53 2.92 6.61
N SER A 260 10.98 1.83 7.16
CA SER A 260 9.84 1.92 8.08
C SER A 260 10.22 2.14 9.54
N ILE A 261 11.50 2.04 9.92
CA ILE A 261 11.93 1.98 11.33
C ILE A 261 11.51 3.20 12.16
N LYS A 262 11.60 4.40 11.59
CA LYS A 262 11.22 5.64 12.30
C LYS A 262 9.75 6.03 12.13
N ARG A 263 8.96 5.20 11.44
CA ARG A 263 7.56 5.47 11.16
C ARG A 263 6.63 4.83 12.18
N SER A 264 5.49 5.46 12.39
CA SER A 264 4.47 5.07 13.36
C SER A 264 3.13 4.77 12.69
N THR A 265 2.34 3.92 13.34
CA THR A 265 0.99 3.54 12.91
C THR A 265 0.04 3.67 14.09
N THR A 266 -1.25 3.89 13.80
CA THR A 266 -2.29 3.99 14.85
C THR A 266 -2.58 2.62 15.46
N VAL A 267 -2.60 1.58 14.62
CA VAL A 267 -2.71 0.17 15.03
C VAL A 267 -1.31 -0.43 15.02
N GLU A 268 -0.91 -1.17 16.05
CA GLU A 268 0.48 -1.58 16.21
C GLU A 268 0.93 -2.63 15.17
N GLU A 269 0.06 -3.56 14.80
CA GLU A 269 0.32 -4.58 13.78
C GLU A 269 0.46 -4.00 12.37
N ASP A 270 -0.09 -2.81 12.11
CA ASP A 270 0.08 -2.12 10.83
C ASP A 270 1.54 -1.79 10.53
N ARG A 271 2.43 -1.74 11.54
CA ARG A 271 3.88 -1.59 11.31
C ARG A 271 4.45 -2.71 10.44
N ALA A 272 3.85 -3.89 10.47
CA ALA A 272 4.17 -5.00 9.58
C ALA A 272 3.34 -4.94 8.28
N TYR A 273 2.03 -4.66 8.36
CA TYR A 273 1.16 -4.68 7.18
C TYR A 273 1.49 -3.59 6.16
N CYS A 274 1.94 -2.42 6.61
CA CYS A 274 2.35 -1.34 5.72
C CYS A 274 3.64 -1.62 4.93
N LEU A 275 4.26 -2.80 5.12
CA LEU A 275 5.43 -3.26 4.38
C LEU A 275 5.10 -4.27 3.29
N LEU A 276 3.90 -4.87 3.27
CA LEU A 276 3.59 -6.02 2.44
C LEU A 276 3.85 -5.75 0.95
N GLY A 277 3.21 -4.72 0.41
CA GLY A 277 3.39 -4.36 -1.00
C GLY A 277 4.78 -3.84 -1.32
N LEU A 278 5.37 -3.01 -0.43
CA LEU A 278 6.76 -2.54 -0.56
C LEU A 278 7.76 -3.68 -0.66
N LEU A 279 7.56 -4.76 0.08
CA LEU A 279 8.43 -5.94 0.10
C LEU A 279 7.96 -7.04 -0.86
N GLY A 280 6.93 -6.79 -1.66
CA GLY A 280 6.43 -7.73 -2.68
C GLY A 280 5.83 -9.02 -2.11
N VAL A 281 5.31 -8.99 -0.88
CA VAL A 281 4.73 -10.16 -0.20
C VAL A 281 3.25 -9.95 0.11
N VAL A 282 2.54 -11.05 0.34
CA VAL A 282 1.11 -11.06 0.68
C VAL A 282 0.93 -11.83 1.98
N MET A 283 0.07 -11.33 2.85
CA MET A 283 -0.22 -11.92 4.14
C MET A 283 -1.66 -11.59 4.56
N GLU A 284 -2.41 -12.58 5.03
CA GLU A 284 -3.72 -12.35 5.65
C GLU A 284 -3.56 -11.39 6.84
N THR A 285 -4.35 -10.33 6.91
CA THR A 285 -4.35 -9.40 8.05
C THR A 285 -5.14 -9.98 9.21
N ARG A 286 -4.75 -9.65 10.45
CA ARG A 286 -5.43 -10.08 11.67
C ARG A 286 -5.57 -8.90 12.61
N ASP A 287 -6.79 -8.71 13.11
CA ASP A 287 -7.06 -7.68 14.11
C ASP A 287 -6.51 -8.10 15.48
N ARG A 288 -5.83 -7.20 16.17
CA ARG A 288 -5.34 -7.34 17.55
C ARG A 288 -4.33 -8.48 17.74
N GLU A 289 -3.57 -8.84 16.69
CA GLU A 289 -2.50 -9.85 16.85
C GLU A 289 -1.26 -9.28 17.55
N GLY A 290 -1.13 -7.95 17.61
CA GLY A 290 0.01 -7.27 18.21
C GLY A 290 1.25 -7.25 17.31
N VAL A 291 2.14 -6.29 17.56
CA VAL A 291 3.28 -6.02 16.67
C VAL A 291 4.24 -7.22 16.53
N GLU A 292 4.57 -7.92 17.63
CA GLU A 292 5.54 -9.02 17.58
C GLU A 292 4.99 -10.23 16.80
N SER A 293 3.69 -10.55 16.93
CA SER A 293 3.03 -11.60 16.12
C SER A 293 3.02 -11.23 14.65
N ALA A 294 2.61 -10.00 14.32
CA ALA A 294 2.53 -9.52 12.94
C ALA A 294 3.90 -9.56 12.25
N PHE A 295 4.96 -9.09 12.93
CA PHE A 295 6.33 -9.21 12.43
C PHE A 295 6.83 -10.67 12.37
N GLY A 296 6.36 -11.54 13.26
CA GLY A 296 6.64 -12.96 13.21
C GLY A 296 6.10 -13.60 11.93
N ARG A 297 4.83 -13.33 11.59
CA ARG A 297 4.24 -13.82 10.34
C ARG A 297 4.89 -13.20 9.11
N LEU A 298 5.16 -11.89 9.14
CA LEU A 298 5.91 -11.21 8.07
C LEU A 298 7.28 -11.87 7.87
N SER A 299 7.99 -12.18 8.96
CA SER A 299 9.26 -12.90 8.91
C SER A 299 9.10 -14.26 8.21
N SER A 300 8.12 -15.08 8.60
CA SER A 300 7.86 -16.36 7.92
C SER A 300 7.63 -16.21 6.42
N VAL A 301 6.80 -15.25 6.02
CA VAL A 301 6.49 -14.99 4.59
C VAL A 301 7.74 -14.50 3.85
N LEU A 302 8.58 -13.68 4.46
CA LEU A 302 9.84 -13.22 3.86
C LEU A 302 10.85 -14.35 3.71
N TYR A 303 10.96 -15.26 4.69
CA TYR A 303 11.83 -16.44 4.59
C TYR A 303 11.41 -17.39 3.48
N GLU A 304 10.11 -17.50 3.28
CA GLU A 304 9.55 -18.24 2.18
C GLU A 304 9.84 -17.56 0.83
N ALA A 305 9.59 -16.26 0.72
CA ALA A 305 9.77 -15.49 -0.52
C ALA A 305 11.24 -15.24 -0.90
N TYR A 306 12.13 -15.07 0.08
CA TYR A 306 13.51 -14.57 -0.12
C TYR A 306 14.54 -15.41 0.64
N GLY A 307 14.32 -16.73 0.76
CA GLY A 307 15.00 -17.58 1.72
C GLY A 307 16.53 -17.49 1.79
N HIS A 308 17.23 -17.27 0.67
CA HIS A 308 18.69 -17.04 0.70
C HIS A 308 19.05 -15.73 1.41
N GLU A 309 18.49 -14.61 0.94
CA GLU A 309 18.73 -13.28 1.52
C GLU A 309 18.34 -13.23 3.00
N MET A 310 17.18 -13.77 3.38
CA MET A 310 16.72 -13.75 4.76
C MET A 310 17.61 -14.55 5.72
N ARG A 311 18.15 -15.70 5.26
CA ARG A 311 19.12 -16.48 6.02
C ARG A 311 20.45 -15.77 6.19
N GLU A 312 20.88 -14.99 5.20
CA GLU A 312 22.07 -14.14 5.31
C GLU A 312 21.85 -12.97 6.27
N TYR A 313 20.67 -12.35 6.23
CA TYR A 313 20.34 -11.16 7.00
C TYR A 313 20.11 -11.43 8.49
N ILE A 314 19.33 -12.45 8.82
CA ILE A 314 18.85 -12.69 10.20
C ILE A 314 19.37 -14.03 10.76
N GLY A 315 19.83 -14.94 9.89
CA GLY A 315 20.40 -16.23 10.27
C GLY A 315 19.45 -17.43 10.06
N PRO A 316 19.97 -18.65 9.89
CA PRO A 316 19.15 -19.84 9.71
C PRO A 316 18.27 -20.12 10.94
N GLY A 317 17.04 -20.61 10.72
CA GLY A 317 16.11 -20.99 11.79
C GLY A 317 15.41 -19.83 12.50
N LYS A 318 15.50 -18.59 11.97
CA LYS A 318 14.82 -17.41 12.52
C LYS A 318 13.51 -17.04 11.81
N ALA A 319 13.02 -17.88 10.90
CA ALA A 319 11.68 -17.75 10.35
C ALA A 319 10.65 -17.70 11.48
N GLY A 320 9.68 -16.79 11.41
CA GLY A 320 8.71 -16.58 12.48
C GLY A 320 9.17 -15.69 13.63
N ASN A 321 10.45 -15.30 13.68
CA ASN A 321 10.98 -14.48 14.77
C ASN A 321 10.82 -12.98 14.46
N GLY A 322 9.69 -12.40 14.90
CA GLY A 322 9.38 -10.99 14.65
C GLY A 322 10.37 -10.01 15.30
N ARG A 323 10.85 -10.34 16.50
CA ARG A 323 11.85 -9.53 17.21
C ARG A 323 13.18 -9.45 16.48
N ALA A 324 13.68 -10.59 15.98
CA ALA A 324 14.92 -10.64 15.22
C ALA A 324 14.81 -9.84 13.90
N LEU A 325 13.65 -9.91 13.23
CA LEU A 325 13.38 -9.10 12.04
C LEU A 325 13.41 -7.60 12.37
N MET A 326 12.69 -7.15 13.40
CA MET A 326 12.69 -5.74 13.80
C MET A 326 14.10 -5.24 14.18
N GLN A 327 14.88 -6.05 14.91
CA GLN A 327 16.27 -5.70 15.27
C GLN A 327 17.18 -5.58 14.05
N PHE A 328 17.06 -6.49 13.09
CA PHE A 328 17.82 -6.43 11.83
C PHE A 328 17.48 -5.16 11.04
N MET A 329 16.20 -4.84 10.92
CA MET A 329 15.72 -3.63 10.23
C MET A 329 16.28 -2.36 10.90
N GLU A 330 16.31 -2.31 12.23
CA GLU A 330 16.85 -1.17 12.98
C GLU A 330 18.37 -1.04 12.82
N SER A 331 19.12 -2.15 12.86
CA SER A 331 20.57 -2.14 12.57
C SER A 331 20.84 -1.59 11.17
N THR A 332 20.13 -2.11 10.17
CA THR A 332 20.26 -1.68 8.77
C THR A 332 19.97 -0.19 8.61
N TYR A 333 18.92 0.32 9.27
CA TYR A 333 18.59 1.74 9.26
C TYR A 333 19.75 2.60 9.83
N ASN A 334 20.29 2.19 10.98
CA ASN A 334 21.37 2.93 11.64
C ASN A 334 22.67 2.92 10.82
N GLU A 335 23.01 1.79 10.18
CA GLU A 335 24.14 1.68 9.26
C GLU A 335 23.99 2.60 8.04
N ASN A 336 22.83 2.56 7.39
CA ASN A 336 22.52 3.42 6.23
C ASN A 336 22.56 4.91 6.60
N LYS A 337 22.04 5.27 7.77
CA LYS A 337 22.09 6.65 8.29
C LYS A 337 23.52 7.11 8.51
N ALA A 338 24.36 6.27 9.12
CA ALA A 338 25.77 6.59 9.37
C ALA A 338 26.56 6.76 8.05
N LEU A 339 26.30 5.93 7.04
CA LEU A 339 26.90 6.06 5.71
C LEU A 339 26.49 7.37 5.03
N THR A 340 25.20 7.70 5.08
CA THR A 340 24.65 8.94 4.54
C THR A 340 25.30 10.16 5.19
N PHE A 341 25.45 10.14 6.53
CA PHE A 341 26.15 11.19 7.27
C PHE A 341 27.61 11.35 6.87
N LYS A 342 28.36 10.25 6.74
CA LYS A 342 29.74 10.29 6.27
C LYS A 342 29.86 10.87 4.86
N TYR A 343 28.94 10.52 3.96
CA TYR A 343 28.91 11.03 2.59
C TYR A 343 28.62 12.53 2.54
N MET A 344 27.60 13.00 3.26
CA MET A 344 27.26 14.42 3.31
C MET A 344 28.38 15.26 3.94
N LYS A 345 29.02 14.77 5.01
CA LYS A 345 30.17 15.44 5.65
C LYS A 345 31.33 15.67 4.69
N ARG A 346 31.59 14.71 3.79
CA ARG A 346 32.63 14.82 2.76
C ARG A 346 32.24 15.79 1.64
N SER A 347 30.96 15.87 1.29
CA SER A 347 30.49 16.59 0.11
C SER A 347 30.15 18.07 0.38
N ASN A 348 29.58 18.40 1.54
CA ASN A 348 28.95 19.71 1.79
C ASN A 348 29.62 20.56 2.90
N GLY A 349 30.60 19.99 3.62
CA GLY A 349 31.24 20.65 4.78
C GLY A 349 30.30 20.80 6.00
N PRO A 350 30.85 20.96 7.23
CA PRO A 350 30.10 20.82 8.48
C PRO A 350 28.96 21.84 8.69
N CYS A 351 29.04 23.05 8.12
CA CYS A 351 28.03 24.10 8.31
C CYS A 351 26.73 23.89 7.51
N GLN A 352 26.74 23.12 6.41
CA GLN A 352 25.52 22.82 5.65
C GLN A 352 24.75 21.64 6.26
N LEU A 353 25.44 20.73 6.95
CA LEU A 353 24.81 19.57 7.61
C LEU A 353 23.88 19.97 8.76
N THR A 354 24.20 20.99 9.55
CA THR A 354 23.33 21.41 10.67
C THR A 354 22.03 22.06 10.21
N ARG A 355 21.98 22.63 8.99
CA ARG A 355 20.74 23.15 8.37
C ARG A 355 19.87 22.07 7.73
N ILE A 356 20.48 20.97 7.27
CA ILE A 356 19.77 19.84 6.63
C ILE A 356 19.38 18.80 7.69
N TRP A 357 20.16 18.70 8.77
CA TRP A 357 20.02 17.74 9.85
C TRP A 357 20.25 18.41 11.22
N PRO A 358 19.18 18.89 11.87
CA PRO A 358 19.29 19.51 13.19
C PRO A 358 19.87 18.56 14.25
N ASP A 359 19.54 17.26 14.16
CA ASP A 359 20.01 16.20 15.08
C ASP A 359 21.44 15.71 14.80
N SER A 360 22.16 16.31 13.84
CA SER A 360 23.54 15.95 13.51
C SER A 360 24.54 16.22 14.65
N ALA A 361 24.18 17.10 15.59
CA ALA A 361 25.03 17.45 16.73
C ALA A 361 25.41 16.22 17.58
N SER A 362 24.51 15.24 17.70
CA SER A 362 24.73 13.99 18.46
C SER A 362 25.74 13.04 17.83
N TYR A 363 26.05 13.22 16.54
CA TYR A 363 26.99 12.40 15.76
C TYR A 363 28.29 13.14 15.40
N MET A 364 28.43 14.39 15.88
CA MET A 364 29.62 15.23 15.69
C MET A 364 30.66 15.05 16.81
N LEU A 365 30.35 14.24 17.82
CA LEU A 365 31.24 13.69 18.84
C LEU A 365 31.58 12.24 18.50
#